data_AF-A0A0G0YHD4-F1
#
_entry.id   AF-A0A0G0YHD4-F1
#
_cell.length_a   1.000
_cell.length_b   1.000
_cell.length_c   1.000
_cell.angle_alpha   90.00
_cell.angle_beta   90.00
_cell.angle_gamma   90.00
#
_symmetry.space_group_name_H-M   'P 1'
#
loop_
_entity.id
_entity.type
_entity.pdbx_description
1 polymer ?
#
loop_
_entity_poly.entity_id
_entity_poly.type
_entity_poly.pdbx_seq_one_letter_code
_entity_poly.pdbx_strand_id
1 'polypeptide(L)'
;MEKRLLVVVQLIISLEWLKGGWEKVTGGEFVGGMEKTLGYFASKNPFGLYKSFLSETAIPNATAFGIMVSWGELLSGLILALAALTILLNKRLKFRREITLAALIVVMVMNANFWLAAKWTSPAVDGLNLIMFAIEFVLLYAWLFVFTEEKKKAKAAS
;
A
#
# COMPACT_ATOMS: atom_id res chain seq x y z
N MET A 1 4.99 23.82 8.61
CA MET A 1 5.17 22.77 9.64
C MET A 1 4.35 21.53 9.28
N GLU A 2 3.06 21.70 8.95
CA GLU A 2 2.11 20.64 8.59
C GLU A 2 2.59 19.66 7.49
N LYS A 3 3.24 20.14 6.42
CA LYS A 3 3.73 19.28 5.33
C LYS A 3 4.83 18.32 5.76
N ARG A 4 5.74 18.77 6.63
CA ARG A 4 6.83 17.92 7.11
C ARG A 4 6.28 16.77 7.95
N LEU A 5 5.20 17.01 8.71
CA LEU A 5 4.50 15.96 9.43
C LEU A 5 3.90 14.91 8.48
N LEU A 6 3.20 15.34 7.43
CA LEU A 6 2.65 14.42 6.42
C LEU A 6 3.73 13.59 5.72
N VAL A 7 4.89 14.19 5.45
CA VAL A 7 6.05 13.48 4.88
C VAL A 7 6.62 12.45 5.86
N VAL A 8 6.67 12.77 7.16
CA VAL A 8 7.09 11.81 8.19
C VAL A 8 6.09 10.67 8.31
N VAL A 9 4.79 10.95 8.30
CA VAL A 9 3.74 9.91 8.30
C VAL A 9 3.89 8.99 7.07
N GLN A 10 4.08 9.57 5.89
CA GLN A 10 4.34 8.78 4.68
C GLN A 10 5.60 7.92 4.82
N LEU A 11 6.67 8.46 5.39
CA LEU A 11 7.90 7.71 5.57
C LEU A 11 7.67 6.51 6.51
N ILE A 12 6.96 6.70 7.62
CA ILE A 12 6.60 5.61 8.55
C ILE A 12 5.80 4.51 7.83
N ILE A 13 4.75 4.89 7.09
CA ILE A 13 3.94 3.93 6.32
C ILE A 13 4.78 3.22 5.26
N SER A 14 5.68 3.95 4.58
CA SER A 14 6.55 3.34 3.57
C SER A 14 7.49 2.30 4.15
N LEU A 15 7.97 2.48 5.40
CA LEU A 15 8.84 1.51 6.06
C LEU A 15 8.10 0.21 6.38
N GLU A 16 6.82 0.26 6.72
CA GLU A 16 6.00 -0.93 6.95
C GLU A 16 5.88 -1.77 5.66
N TRP A 17 5.55 -1.13 4.55
CA TRP A 17 5.48 -1.77 3.23
C TRP A 17 6.83 -2.30 2.76
N LEU A 18 7.91 -1.55 2.99
CA LEU A 18 9.27 -1.99 2.68
C LEU A 18 9.65 -3.23 3.46
N LYS A 19 9.43 -3.22 4.77
CA LYS A 19 9.75 -4.36 5.64
C LYS A 19 8.95 -5.58 5.21
N GLY A 20 7.62 -5.45 5.08
CA GLY A 20 6.74 -6.54 4.68
C GLY A 20 7.10 -7.10 3.30
N GLY A 21 7.30 -6.23 2.30
CA GLY A 21 7.67 -6.66 0.96
C GLY A 21 9.06 -7.29 0.90
N TRP A 22 10.03 -6.74 1.64
CA TRP A 22 11.38 -7.26 1.71
C TRP A 22 11.41 -8.68 2.30
N GLU A 23 10.76 -8.88 3.45
CA GLU A 23 10.63 -10.20 4.08
C GLU A 23 9.97 -11.22 3.15
N LYS A 24 8.92 -10.82 2.42
CA LYS A 24 8.22 -11.70 1.46
C LYS A 24 9.06 -12.06 0.24
N VAL A 25 9.81 -11.11 -0.31
CA VAL A 25 10.67 -11.34 -1.48
C VAL A 25 11.90 -12.17 -1.12
N THR A 26 12.53 -11.89 0.03
CA THR A 26 13.80 -12.53 0.43
C THR A 26 13.62 -13.83 1.20
N GLY A 27 12.49 -14.02 1.87
CA GLY A 27 12.23 -15.20 2.70
C GLY A 27 11.90 -16.47 1.90
N GLY A 28 11.54 -16.36 0.61
CA GLY A 28 11.28 -17.50 -0.29
C GLY A 28 10.01 -18.31 -0.01
N GLU A 29 9.47 -18.28 1.21
CA GLU A 29 8.31 -19.10 1.60
C GLU A 29 6.96 -18.45 1.29
N PHE A 30 6.89 -17.12 1.20
CA PHE A 30 5.61 -16.42 1.08
C PHE A 30 4.81 -16.84 -0.18
N VAL A 31 5.49 -16.90 -1.33
CA VAL A 31 4.86 -17.29 -2.60
C VAL A 31 4.43 -18.76 -2.55
N GLY A 32 5.27 -19.65 -2.02
CA GLY A 32 4.94 -21.07 -1.86
C GLY A 32 3.80 -21.34 -0.88
N GLY A 33 3.63 -20.49 0.14
CA GLY A 33 2.55 -20.57 1.12
C GLY A 33 1.24 -19.86 0.70
N MET A 34 1.21 -19.23 -0.47
CA MET A 34 0.09 -18.36 -0.87
C MET A 34 -1.21 -19.14 -1.07
N GLU A 35 -1.15 -20.33 -1.67
CA GLU A 35 -2.34 -21.16 -1.90
C GLU A 35 -3.03 -21.55 -0.58
N LYS A 36 -2.24 -22.00 0.39
CA LYS A 36 -2.72 -22.35 1.74
C LYS A 36 -3.34 -21.14 2.44
N THR A 37 -2.71 -19.97 2.31
CA THR A 37 -3.19 -18.72 2.92
C THR A 37 -4.52 -18.30 2.32
N LEU A 38 -4.63 -18.29 0.99
CA LEU A 38 -5.89 -17.98 0.28
C LEU A 38 -6.98 -19.01 0.58
N GLY A 39 -6.64 -20.30 0.68
CA GLY A 39 -7.56 -21.36 1.09
C GLY A 39 -8.10 -21.14 2.50
N TYR A 40 -7.24 -20.74 3.44
CA TYR A 40 -7.67 -20.36 4.78
C TYR A 40 -8.62 -19.16 4.72
N PHE A 41 -8.27 -18.10 4.00
CA PHE A 41 -9.11 -16.91 3.83
C PHE A 41 -10.48 -17.22 3.21
N ALA A 42 -10.56 -18.13 2.24
CA ALA A 42 -11.81 -18.54 1.62
C ALA A 42 -12.70 -19.39 2.55
N SER A 43 -12.10 -20.19 3.44
CA SER A 43 -12.80 -21.21 4.23
C SER A 43 -14.00 -20.67 5.03
N LYS A 44 -13.83 -19.50 5.67
CA LYS A 44 -14.86 -18.84 6.50
C LYS A 44 -15.06 -17.37 6.11
N ASN A 45 -14.75 -16.99 4.87
CA ASN A 45 -14.94 -15.61 4.43
C ASN A 45 -16.43 -15.22 4.51
N PRO A 46 -16.79 -14.13 5.21
CA PRO A 46 -18.17 -13.68 5.33
C PRO A 46 -18.71 -13.02 4.06
N PHE A 47 -17.85 -12.63 3.11
CA PHE A 47 -18.23 -11.96 1.88
C PHE A 47 -18.38 -12.97 0.74
N GLY A 48 -19.61 -13.39 0.42
CA GLY A 48 -19.88 -14.43 -0.57
C GLY A 48 -19.21 -14.20 -1.94
N LEU A 49 -19.30 -12.99 -2.49
CA LEU A 49 -18.66 -12.64 -3.77
C LEU A 49 -17.12 -12.74 -3.70
N TYR A 50 -16.54 -12.27 -2.59
CA TYR A 50 -15.09 -12.32 -2.42
C TYR A 50 -14.60 -13.75 -2.15
N LYS A 51 -15.39 -14.56 -1.44
CA LYS A 51 -15.15 -16.00 -1.29
C LYS A 51 -15.08 -16.70 -2.64
N SER A 52 -16.05 -16.45 -3.53
CA SER A 52 -16.02 -16.98 -4.91
C SER A 52 -14.79 -16.52 -5.67
N PHE A 53 -14.44 -15.23 -5.61
CA PHE A 53 -13.20 -14.73 -6.21
C PHE A 53 -11.95 -15.46 -5.67
N LEU A 54 -11.85 -15.65 -4.35
CA LEU A 54 -10.75 -16.38 -3.73
C LEU A 54 -10.69 -17.82 -4.26
N SER A 55 -11.81 -18.53 -4.25
CA SER A 55 -11.89 -19.95 -4.63
C SER A 55 -11.70 -20.20 -6.14
N GLU A 56 -12.27 -19.36 -6.99
CA GLU A 56 -12.37 -19.58 -8.43
C GLU A 56 -11.25 -18.88 -9.21
N THR A 57 -10.64 -17.83 -8.64
CA THR A 57 -9.61 -17.03 -9.32
C THR A 57 -8.30 -16.97 -8.54
N ALA A 58 -8.34 -16.57 -7.26
CA ALA A 58 -7.09 -16.30 -6.53
C ALA A 58 -6.31 -17.58 -6.20
N ILE A 59 -6.98 -18.62 -5.69
CA ILE A 59 -6.35 -19.91 -5.34
C ILE A 59 -5.73 -20.59 -6.56
N PRO A 60 -6.44 -20.74 -7.71
CA PRO A 60 -5.83 -21.32 -8.91
C PRO A 60 -4.61 -20.54 -9.44
N ASN A 61 -4.52 -19.25 -9.13
CA ASN A 61 -3.43 -18.37 -9.55
C ASN A 61 -2.52 -17.95 -8.37
N ALA A 62 -2.47 -18.75 -7.29
CA ALA A 62 -1.87 -18.35 -6.02
C ALA A 62 -0.40 -17.88 -6.16
N THR A 63 0.40 -18.55 -6.98
CA THR A 63 1.79 -18.15 -7.25
C THR A 63 1.87 -16.74 -7.83
N ALA A 64 1.02 -16.42 -8.80
CA ALA A 64 1.00 -15.09 -9.42
C ALA A 64 0.57 -14.02 -8.41
N PHE A 65 -0.48 -14.29 -7.61
CA PHE A 65 -0.91 -13.40 -6.53
C PHE A 65 0.18 -13.20 -5.48
N GLY A 66 0.89 -14.26 -5.08
CA GLY A 66 2.00 -14.17 -4.15
C GLY A 66 3.10 -13.25 -4.68
N ILE A 67 3.52 -13.42 -5.94
CA ILE A 67 4.53 -12.57 -6.60
C ILE A 67 4.04 -11.12 -6.67
N MET A 68 2.80 -10.88 -7.13
CA MET A 68 2.23 -9.53 -7.24
C MET A 68 2.16 -8.84 -5.87
N VAL A 69 1.79 -9.56 -4.82
CA VAL A 69 1.75 -9.02 -3.46
C VAL A 69 3.16 -8.69 -2.98
N SER A 70 4.10 -9.64 -3.00
CA SER A 70 5.47 -9.41 -2.52
C SER A 70 6.14 -8.22 -3.18
N TRP A 71 6.09 -8.15 -4.51
CA TRP A 71 6.73 -7.06 -5.26
C TRP A 71 5.91 -5.77 -5.21
N GLY A 72 4.58 -5.86 -5.17
CA GLY A 72 3.71 -4.69 -5.02
C GLY A 72 3.98 -3.95 -3.73
N GLU A 73 4.13 -4.67 -2.61
CA GLU A 73 4.49 -4.10 -1.31
C GLU A 73 5.87 -3.46 -1.34
N LEU A 74 6.88 -4.20 -1.81
CA LEU A 74 8.26 -3.72 -1.82
C LEU A 74 8.44 -2.48 -2.71
N LEU A 75 7.92 -2.52 -3.94
CA LEU A 75 8.06 -1.42 -4.90
C LEU A 75 7.26 -0.20 -4.45
N SER A 76 6.05 -0.38 -3.92
CA SER A 76 5.26 0.73 -3.41
C SER A 76 5.94 1.37 -2.21
N GLY A 77 6.43 0.57 -1.26
CA GLY A 77 7.22 1.04 -0.13
C GLY A 77 8.44 1.85 -0.58
N LEU A 78 9.21 1.36 -1.55
CA LEU A 78 10.37 2.06 -2.12
C LEU A 78 9.97 3.41 -2.73
N ILE A 79 8.92 3.45 -3.55
CA ILE A 79 8.45 4.68 -4.19
C ILE A 79 8.01 5.70 -3.14
N LEU A 80 7.21 5.28 -2.16
CA LEU A 80 6.72 6.16 -1.10
C LEU A 80 7.87 6.70 -0.23
N ALA A 81 8.85 5.86 0.11
CA ALA A 81 10.02 6.26 0.88
C ALA A 81 10.89 7.27 0.11
N LEU A 82 11.20 6.98 -1.16
CA LEU A 82 12.00 7.88 -2.00
C LEU A 82 11.28 9.22 -2.24
N ALA A 83 9.97 9.21 -2.44
CA ALA A 83 9.18 10.42 -2.56
C ALA A 83 9.26 11.27 -1.28
N ALA A 84 9.15 10.66 -0.10
CA ALA A 84 9.28 11.33 1.18
C ALA A 84 10.69 11.92 1.38
N LEU A 85 11.73 11.11 1.15
CA LEU A 85 13.13 11.53 1.28
C LEU A 85 13.48 12.68 0.34
N THR A 86 13.01 12.67 -0.91
CA THR A 86 13.28 13.79 -1.82
C THR A 86 12.64 15.09 -1.35
N ILE A 87 11.49 15.06 -0.67
CA ILE A 87 10.91 16.26 -0.05
C ILE A 87 11.76 16.73 1.13
N LEU A 88 12.15 15.82 2.04
CA LEU A 88 12.96 16.17 3.21
C LEU A 88 14.33 16.74 2.83
N LEU A 89 14.94 16.20 1.78
CA LEU A 89 16.25 16.62 1.27
C LEU A 89 16.17 17.77 0.26
N ASN A 90 14.98 18.36 0.04
CA ASN A 90 14.74 19.39 -0.98
C ASN A 90 15.20 19.03 -2.40
N LYS A 91 15.23 17.73 -2.73
CA LYS A 91 15.57 17.24 -4.07
C LYS A 91 14.32 17.19 -4.96
N ARG A 92 14.51 17.46 -6.25
CA ARG A 92 13.45 17.32 -7.26
C ARG A 92 13.67 16.02 -8.03
N LEU A 93 12.60 15.23 -8.13
CA LEU A 93 12.54 14.03 -8.96
C LEU A 93 11.46 14.23 -10.02
N LYS A 94 11.77 13.89 -11.27
CA LYS A 94 10.80 13.93 -12.37
C LYS A 94 9.69 12.92 -12.08
N PHE A 95 8.45 13.26 -12.41
CA PHE A 95 7.27 12.41 -12.19
C PHE A 95 7.00 12.00 -10.73
N ARG A 96 7.65 12.64 -9.74
CA ARG A 96 7.53 12.28 -8.32
C ARG A 96 6.07 12.17 -7.87
N ARG A 97 5.24 13.14 -8.27
CA ARG A 97 3.84 13.20 -7.84
C ARG A 97 3.06 12.02 -8.42
N GLU A 98 3.20 11.81 -9.72
CA GLU A 98 2.47 10.81 -10.48
C GLU A 98 2.77 9.40 -9.97
N ILE A 99 4.06 9.09 -9.77
CA ILE A 99 4.46 7.77 -9.23
C ILE A 99 4.05 7.59 -7.77
N THR A 100 4.05 8.67 -6.96
CA THR A 100 3.62 8.59 -5.56
C THR A 100 2.12 8.35 -5.46
N LEU A 101 1.31 9.05 -6.27
CA LEU A 101 -0.13 8.83 -6.35
C LEU A 101 -0.44 7.40 -6.79
N ALA A 102 0.26 6.88 -7.80
CA ALA A 102 0.10 5.50 -8.24
C ALA A 102 0.44 4.51 -7.12
N ALA A 103 1.57 4.68 -6.43
CA ALA A 103 1.97 3.83 -5.32
C ALA A 103 0.94 3.87 -4.17
N LEU A 104 0.43 5.05 -3.81
CA LEU A 104 -0.63 5.20 -2.80
C LEU A 104 -1.90 4.46 -3.19
N ILE A 105 -2.33 4.55 -4.45
CA ILE A 105 -3.51 3.82 -4.95
C ILE A 105 -3.28 2.32 -4.86
N VAL A 106 -2.08 1.83 -5.23
CA VAL A 106 -1.74 0.41 -5.15
C VAL A 106 -1.84 -0.10 -3.71
N VAL A 107 -1.20 0.57 -2.74
CA VAL A 107 -1.24 0.12 -1.34
C VAL A 107 -2.64 0.20 -0.72
N MET A 108 -3.43 1.21 -1.10
CA MET A 108 -4.83 1.29 -0.69
C MET A 108 -5.65 0.12 -1.24
N VAL A 109 -5.48 -0.21 -2.52
CA VAL A 109 -6.15 -1.36 -3.14
C VAL A 109 -5.69 -2.67 -2.47
N MET A 110 -4.42 -2.79 -2.10
CA MET A 110 -3.91 -3.95 -1.37
C MET A 110 -4.56 -4.07 0.01
N ASN A 111 -4.60 -3.00 0.81
CA ASN A 111 -5.28 -2.98 2.11
C ASN A 111 -6.76 -3.35 2.00
N ALA A 112 -7.46 -2.85 0.98
CA ALA A 112 -8.86 -3.21 0.72
C ALA A 112 -9.00 -4.71 0.40
N ASN A 113 -8.12 -5.26 -0.44
CA ASN A 113 -8.11 -6.69 -0.75
C ASN A 113 -7.80 -7.55 0.48
N PHE A 114 -6.79 -7.18 1.27
CA PHE A 114 -6.43 -7.87 2.51
C PHE A 114 -7.57 -7.84 3.52
N TRP A 115 -8.25 -6.70 3.65
CA TRP A 115 -9.42 -6.59 4.51
C TRP A 115 -10.55 -7.51 4.04
N LEU A 116 -10.91 -7.49 2.76
CA LEU A 116 -11.94 -8.37 2.19
C LEU A 116 -11.57 -9.86 2.34
N ALA A 117 -10.30 -10.20 2.20
CA ALA A 117 -9.82 -11.57 2.33
C ALA A 117 -9.82 -12.05 3.80
N ALA A 118 -9.35 -11.20 4.72
CA ALA A 118 -8.83 -11.64 6.00
C ALA A 118 -9.39 -10.92 7.23
N LYS A 119 -10.27 -9.90 7.10
CA LYS A 119 -10.80 -9.17 8.28
C LYS A 119 -11.40 -10.07 9.36
N TRP A 120 -12.00 -11.20 8.95
CA TRP A 120 -12.72 -12.09 9.85
C TRP A 120 -11.77 -12.96 10.70
N THR A 121 -10.48 -12.98 10.36
CA THR A 121 -9.48 -13.83 11.02
C THR A 121 -9.11 -13.32 12.40
N SER A 122 -9.11 -12.01 12.62
CA SER A 122 -8.95 -11.39 13.94
C SER A 122 -9.32 -9.91 13.93
N PRO A 123 -9.69 -9.33 15.09
CA PRO A 123 -9.91 -7.88 15.22
C PRO A 123 -8.68 -7.03 14.84
N ALA A 124 -7.47 -7.56 15.06
CA ALA A 124 -6.24 -6.86 14.70
C ALA A 124 -6.08 -6.73 13.18
N VAL A 125 -6.38 -7.79 12.42
CA VAL A 125 -6.32 -7.76 10.94
C VAL A 125 -7.39 -6.83 10.36
N ASP A 126 -8.60 -6.81 10.95
CA ASP A 126 -9.65 -5.85 10.58
C ASP A 126 -9.15 -4.40 10.76
N GLY A 127 -8.75 -4.07 12.00
CA GLY A 127 -8.32 -2.72 12.37
C GLY A 127 -7.09 -2.24 11.60
N LEU A 128 -6.07 -3.08 11.42
CA LEU A 128 -4.82 -2.71 10.76
C LEU A 128 -5.06 -2.28 9.31
N ASN A 129 -5.75 -3.09 8.51
CA ASN A 129 -5.99 -2.79 7.10
C ASN A 129 -6.86 -1.53 6.93
N LEU A 130 -7.86 -1.31 7.80
CA LEU A 130 -8.68 -0.09 7.77
C LEU A 130 -7.87 1.16 8.13
N ILE A 131 -7.05 1.09 9.17
CA ILE A 131 -6.21 2.22 9.59
C ILE A 131 -5.18 2.54 8.52
N MET A 132 -4.51 1.54 7.95
CA MET A 132 -3.54 1.75 6.87
C MET A 132 -4.21 2.37 5.64
N PHE A 133 -5.37 1.83 5.22
CA PHE A 133 -6.15 2.40 4.12
C PHE A 133 -6.53 3.88 4.39
N ALA A 134 -6.97 4.20 5.60
CA ALA A 134 -7.37 5.55 5.96
C ALA A 134 -6.17 6.53 5.94
N ILE A 135 -5.02 6.12 6.47
CA ILE A 135 -3.80 6.93 6.45
C ILE A 135 -3.35 7.17 5.01
N GLU A 136 -3.36 6.13 4.17
CA GLU A 136 -2.99 6.24 2.76
C GLU A 136 -3.95 7.13 1.97
N PHE A 137 -5.25 7.09 2.28
CA PHE A 137 -6.23 8.01 1.71
C PHE A 137 -5.94 9.47 2.09
N VAL A 138 -5.59 9.73 3.35
CA VAL A 138 -5.18 11.08 3.81
C VAL A 138 -3.92 11.54 3.07
N LEU A 139 -2.95 10.66 2.88
CA LEU A 139 -1.74 10.94 2.10
C LEU A 139 -2.06 11.20 0.63
N LEU A 140 -2.96 10.41 0.03
CA LEU A 140 -3.39 10.59 -1.36
C LEU A 140 -4.02 11.97 -1.55
N TYR A 141 -4.93 12.36 -0.65
CA TYR A 141 -5.52 13.70 -0.62
C TYR A 141 -4.43 14.78 -0.49
N ALA A 142 -3.46 14.60 0.40
CA ALA A 142 -2.36 15.54 0.56
C ALA A 142 -1.53 15.71 -0.73
N TRP A 143 -1.24 14.63 -1.47
CA TRP A 143 -0.53 14.68 -2.75
C TRP A 143 -1.32 15.32 -3.88
N LEU A 144 -2.65 15.21 -3.84
CA LEU A 144 -3.51 15.85 -4.82
C LEU A 144 -3.61 17.37 -4.61
N PHE A 145 -3.74 17.82 -3.35
CA PHE A 145 -4.13 19.19 -3.04
C PHE A 145 -3.11 19.97 -2.21
N VAL A 146 -2.55 19.39 -1.15
CA VAL A 146 -1.66 20.12 -0.24
C VAL A 146 -0.30 20.39 -0.90
N PHE A 147 0.27 19.39 -1.58
CA PHE A 147 1.57 19.54 -2.24
C PHE A 147 1.50 20.30 -3.58
N THR A 148 0.31 20.54 -4.15
CA THR A 148 0.11 21.24 -5.43
C THR A 148 -0.19 22.73 -5.27
N GLU A 149 -0.99 23.11 -4.27
CA GLU A 149 -1.44 24.50 -4.07
C GLU A 149 -0.29 25.48 -3.76
N GLU A 150 0.74 25.05 -3.03
CA GLU A 150 1.92 25.91 -2.80
C GLU A 150 2.74 26.17 -4.06
N LYS A 151 2.77 25.22 -5.01
CA LYS A 151 3.51 25.39 -6.26
C LYS A 151 2.89 26.50 -7.10
N LYS A 152 1.56 26.63 -7.06
CA LYS A 152 0.82 27.72 -7.69
C LYS A 152 1.08 29.05 -6.97
N LYS A 153 0.99 29.08 -5.63
CA LYS A 153 1.25 30.29 -4.83
C LYS A 153 2.68 30.82 -5.02
N ALA A 154 3.68 29.94 -5.00
CA ALA A 154 5.08 30.32 -5.21
C ALA A 154 5.35 30.90 -6.61
N LYS A 155 4.63 30.41 -7.63
CA LYS A 155 4.72 30.95 -9.01
C LYS A 155 3.94 32.26 -9.19
N ALA A 156 2.86 32.47 -8.44
CA ALA A 156 2.08 33.71 -8.50
C ALA A 156 2.76 34.88 -7.74
N ALA A 157 3.70 34.58 -6.85
CA ALA A 157 4.45 35.57 -6.06
C ALA A 157 5.84 35.91 -6.66
N SER A 158 6.19 35.33 -7.82
CA SER A 158 7.44 35.57 -8.57
C SER A 158 7.15 36.29 -9.87
#